data_AF-A0A9C6TUN0-F1
#
_entry.id   AF-A0A9C6TUN0-F1
#
_cell.length_a   1.000
_cell.length_b   1.000
_cell.length_c   1.000
_cell.angle_alpha   90.00
_cell.angle_beta   90.00
_cell.angle_gamma   90.00
#
_symmetry.space_group_name_H-M   'P 1'
#
loop_
_entity.id
_entity.type
_entity.pdbx_description
1 polymer ?
#
loop_
_entity_poly.entity_id
_entity_poly.type
_entity_poly.pdbx_seq_one_letter_code
_entity_poly.pdbx_strand_id
1 'polypeptide(L)'
;MQCQFMPTPTMRLLEDQIKACAYIFSASLDPSEELVITDTIRATRSDFEHFIPDRPITDKILELAASNCTDFQSDISFKTTWQLPPRFAVDVFNKKDLKKKMEDYIYKFMQPTADLKYIYVPIQEDDHWYLMVISVCERTIYHLDTHFNDDRIRYRERVMKTLAHVLEQVVTSNFYKDDGIQEYNKQFHDYKIERPEDIPQCSSSLNSATWVMKWMHMTYEFKPYGNNKLDDHDIRMITAVHILRSRINHKKSQIIASVEEFWNMHSS
;
A
#
# COMPACT_ATOMS: atom_id res chain seq x y z
N MET A 1 -6.20 15.64 -26.97
CA MET A 1 -5.59 14.52 -26.22
C MET A 1 -6.67 13.56 -25.79
N GLN A 2 -6.55 12.27 -26.13
CA GLN A 2 -7.49 11.24 -25.67
C GLN A 2 -6.92 10.59 -24.41
N CYS A 3 -7.59 10.80 -23.28
CA CYS A 3 -7.18 10.28 -21.98
C CYS A 3 -8.23 9.30 -21.46
N GLN A 4 -7.78 8.14 -20.98
CA GLN A 4 -8.66 7.06 -20.54
C GLN A 4 -9.17 7.24 -19.11
N PHE A 5 -8.48 8.06 -18.30
CA PHE A 5 -8.86 8.36 -16.92
C PHE A 5 -8.49 9.80 -16.58
N MET A 6 -9.50 10.62 -16.30
CA MET A 6 -9.36 12.05 -16.13
C MET A 6 -9.34 12.45 -14.66
N PRO A 7 -8.49 13.42 -14.26
CA PRO A 7 -8.53 13.95 -12.91
C PRO A 7 -9.83 14.74 -12.67
N THR A 8 -10.32 14.70 -11.45
CA THR A 8 -11.49 15.48 -11.01
C THR A 8 -11.03 16.65 -10.12
N PRO A 9 -11.85 17.72 -10.00
CA PRO A 9 -11.51 18.84 -9.11
C PRO A 9 -11.39 18.45 -7.63
N THR A 10 -12.02 17.34 -7.19
CA THR A 10 -11.97 16.87 -5.80
C THR A 10 -10.58 16.41 -5.38
N MET A 11 -9.78 15.93 -6.35
CA MET A 11 -8.41 15.45 -6.11
C MET A 11 -7.43 16.57 -5.76
N ARG A 12 -7.75 17.84 -6.06
CA ARG A 12 -6.90 19.02 -5.79
C ARG A 12 -5.45 18.87 -6.27
N LEU A 13 -5.26 18.27 -7.45
CA LEU A 13 -3.94 18.05 -8.04
C LEU A 13 -3.28 19.37 -8.44
N LEU A 14 -1.96 19.43 -8.24
CA LEU A 14 -1.11 20.50 -8.77
C LEU A 14 -0.95 20.39 -10.28
N GLU A 15 -0.50 21.46 -10.94
CA GLU A 15 -0.36 21.50 -12.41
C GLU A 15 0.53 20.36 -12.93
N ASP A 16 1.69 20.18 -12.32
CA ASP A 16 2.64 19.11 -12.66
C ASP A 16 2.09 17.70 -12.40
N GLN A 17 1.15 17.55 -11.46
CA GLN A 17 0.43 16.30 -11.23
C GLN A 17 -0.63 16.07 -12.31
N ILE A 18 -1.35 17.12 -12.75
CA ILE A 18 -2.31 17.04 -13.86
C ILE A 18 -1.60 16.63 -15.16
N LYS A 19 -0.43 17.21 -15.44
CA LYS A 19 0.42 16.80 -16.58
C LYS A 19 0.79 15.32 -16.49
N ALA A 20 1.16 14.84 -15.30
CA ALA A 20 1.45 13.43 -15.08
C ALA A 20 0.24 12.54 -15.32
N CYS A 21 -0.96 12.90 -14.85
CA CYS A 21 -2.20 12.14 -15.14
C CYS A 21 -2.43 11.98 -16.65
N ALA A 22 -2.34 13.11 -17.36
CA ALA A 22 -2.50 13.16 -18.81
C ALA A 22 -1.49 12.25 -19.52
N TYR A 23 -0.24 12.25 -19.06
CA TYR A 23 0.80 11.36 -19.58
C TYR A 23 0.47 9.90 -19.29
N ILE A 24 0.23 9.51 -18.03
CA ILE A 24 -0.01 8.13 -17.58
C ILE A 24 -1.16 7.49 -18.36
N PHE A 25 -2.28 8.19 -18.48
CA PHE A 25 -3.53 7.64 -19.01
C PHE A 25 -3.81 8.06 -20.45
N SER A 26 -2.79 8.53 -21.18
CA SER A 26 -2.89 8.81 -22.60
C SER A 26 -3.17 7.53 -23.39
N ALA A 27 -4.24 7.54 -24.19
CA ALA A 27 -4.59 6.42 -25.06
C ALA A 27 -3.66 6.27 -26.28
N SER A 28 -2.79 7.26 -26.55
CA SER A 28 -1.95 7.31 -27.75
C SER A 28 -0.50 6.91 -27.52
N LEU A 29 -0.09 6.67 -26.27
CA LEU A 29 1.27 6.29 -25.91
C LEU A 29 1.41 4.77 -25.81
N ASP A 30 2.65 4.28 -25.92
CA ASP A 30 2.95 2.84 -25.90
C ASP A 30 2.54 2.21 -24.55
N PRO A 31 1.63 1.21 -24.54
CA PRO A 31 1.25 0.50 -23.32
C PRO A 31 2.42 -0.27 -22.67
N SER A 32 3.48 -0.58 -23.43
CA SER A 32 4.66 -1.30 -22.95
C SER A 32 5.71 -0.40 -22.31
N GLU A 33 5.54 0.93 -22.37
CA GLU A 33 6.50 1.88 -21.81
C GLU A 33 6.65 1.65 -20.30
N GLU A 34 7.89 1.41 -19.84
CA GLU A 34 8.21 1.32 -18.42
C GLU A 34 8.12 2.71 -17.77
N LEU A 35 7.02 2.93 -17.03
CA LEU A 35 6.75 4.15 -16.28
C LEU A 35 7.48 4.18 -14.94
N VAL A 36 7.60 3.01 -14.30
CA VAL A 36 8.23 2.88 -12.98
C VAL A 36 9.20 1.71 -12.96
N ILE A 37 10.42 2.00 -12.54
CA ILE A 37 11.43 0.98 -12.24
C ILE A 37 11.92 1.21 -10.81
N THR A 38 11.84 0.16 -10.01
CA THR A 38 12.43 0.07 -8.67
C THR A 38 13.47 -1.06 -8.67
N ASP A 39 14.13 -1.32 -7.53
CA ASP A 39 15.03 -2.48 -7.40
C ASP A 39 14.36 -3.82 -7.72
N THR A 40 13.06 -3.95 -7.46
CA THR A 40 12.36 -5.24 -7.47
C THR A 40 11.18 -5.30 -8.44
N ILE A 41 10.73 -4.17 -8.98
CA ILE A 41 9.51 -4.06 -9.79
C ILE A 41 9.78 -3.18 -11.00
N ARG A 42 9.35 -3.66 -12.15
CA ARG A 42 9.19 -2.90 -13.38
C ARG A 42 7.70 -2.84 -13.70
N ALA A 43 7.14 -1.65 -13.79
CA ALA A 43 5.74 -1.43 -14.11
C ALA A 43 5.62 -0.59 -15.38
N THR A 44 4.83 -1.11 -16.32
CA THR A 44 4.54 -0.47 -17.60
C THR A 44 3.31 0.42 -17.52
N ARG A 45 3.04 1.17 -18.59
CA ARG A 45 1.79 1.90 -18.75
C ARG A 45 0.56 1.00 -18.66
N SER A 46 0.63 -0.21 -19.25
CA SER A 46 -0.43 -1.21 -19.13
C SER A 46 -0.65 -1.68 -17.68
N ASP A 47 0.41 -1.80 -16.87
CA ASP A 47 0.24 -2.05 -15.44
C ASP A 47 -0.53 -0.91 -14.76
N PHE A 48 -0.21 0.35 -15.11
CA PHE A 48 -0.88 1.54 -14.59
C PHE A 48 -2.34 1.66 -15.04
N GLU A 49 -2.75 1.03 -16.15
CA GLU A 49 -4.16 1.01 -16.54
C GLU A 49 -5.06 0.34 -15.49
N HIS A 50 -4.52 -0.48 -14.58
CA HIS A 50 -5.30 -1.04 -13.47
C HIS A 50 -5.76 0.03 -12.46
N PHE A 51 -5.22 1.26 -12.52
CA PHE A 51 -5.78 2.42 -11.81
C PHE A 51 -7.02 3.01 -12.48
N ILE A 52 -7.35 2.63 -13.72
CA ILE A 52 -8.61 3.05 -14.32
C ILE A 52 -9.76 2.41 -13.53
N PRO A 53 -10.83 3.16 -13.20
CA PRO A 53 -12.00 2.63 -12.51
C PRO A 53 -12.55 1.34 -13.15
N ASP A 54 -13.18 0.50 -12.33
CA ASP A 54 -13.73 -0.81 -12.70
C ASP A 54 -12.70 -1.86 -13.14
N ARG A 55 -11.40 -1.55 -13.10
CA ARG A 55 -10.33 -2.54 -13.27
C ARG A 55 -9.82 -3.03 -11.91
N PRO A 56 -9.56 -4.35 -11.77
CA PRO A 56 -9.02 -4.89 -10.53
C PRO A 56 -7.58 -4.39 -10.34
N ILE A 57 -7.27 -3.91 -9.14
CA ILE A 57 -5.90 -3.54 -8.79
C ILE A 57 -5.08 -4.83 -8.58
N THR A 58 -3.88 -4.88 -9.15
CA THR A 58 -2.99 -6.04 -9.07
C THR A 58 -2.12 -6.00 -7.82
N ASP A 59 -1.57 -7.17 -7.46
CA ASP A 59 -0.53 -7.33 -6.45
C ASP A 59 0.67 -6.39 -6.70
N LYS A 60 1.12 -6.28 -7.96
CA LYS A 60 2.19 -5.38 -8.40
C LYS A 60 1.90 -3.92 -8.03
N ILE A 61 0.66 -3.47 -8.23
CA ILE A 61 0.26 -2.10 -7.90
C ILE A 61 0.22 -1.88 -6.38
N LEU A 62 -0.37 -2.81 -5.62
CA LEU A 62 -0.38 -2.72 -4.15
C LEU A 62 1.04 -2.74 -3.56
N GLU A 63 1.95 -3.43 -4.22
CA GLU A 63 3.34 -3.48 -3.80
C GLU A 63 4.12 -2.18 -4.05
N LEU A 64 3.86 -1.54 -5.19
CA LEU A 64 4.34 -0.19 -5.43
C LEU A 64 3.72 0.81 -4.46
N ALA A 65 2.43 0.66 -4.12
CA ALA A 65 1.76 1.49 -3.13
C ALA A 65 2.38 1.33 -1.73
N ALA A 66 2.65 0.10 -1.28
CA ALA A 66 3.37 -0.17 -0.03
C ALA A 66 4.75 0.50 -0.03
N SER A 67 5.53 0.29 -1.09
CA SER A 67 6.87 0.87 -1.23
C SER A 67 6.83 2.40 -1.22
N ASN A 68 5.83 3.01 -1.86
CA ASN A 68 5.64 4.46 -1.86
C ASN A 68 5.25 4.98 -0.46
N CYS A 69 4.39 4.27 0.28
CA CYS A 69 4.05 4.63 1.66
C CYS A 69 5.27 4.53 2.59
N THR A 70 6.13 3.53 2.40
CA THR A 70 7.40 3.38 3.12
C THR A 70 8.38 4.53 2.82
N ASP A 71 8.54 4.91 1.55
CA ASP A 71 9.39 6.03 1.15
C ASP A 71 8.87 7.36 1.71
N PHE A 72 7.56 7.56 1.73
CA PHE A 72 6.94 8.75 2.32
C PHE A 72 7.25 8.90 3.82
N GLN A 73 7.31 7.80 4.58
CA GLN A 73 7.75 7.83 5.98
C GLN A 73 9.21 8.29 6.13
N SER A 74 10.06 8.13 5.11
CA SER A 74 11.45 8.59 5.17
C SER A 74 11.59 10.13 5.13
N ASP A 75 10.54 10.85 4.71
CA ASP A 75 10.49 12.32 4.73
C ASP A 75 9.97 12.90 6.04
N ILE A 76 9.38 12.07 6.90
CA ILE A 76 8.77 12.51 8.14
C ILE A 76 9.76 12.27 9.28
N SER A 77 10.03 13.31 10.07
CA SER A 77 10.95 13.24 11.21
C SER A 77 10.57 12.20 12.27
N PHE A 78 9.30 11.80 12.28
CA PHE A 78 8.74 10.78 13.16
C PHE A 78 8.25 9.60 12.32
N LYS A 79 9.18 8.72 11.93
CA LYS A 79 8.82 7.41 11.41
C LYS A 79 7.98 6.71 12.49
N THR A 80 6.78 6.29 12.15
CA THR A 80 5.86 5.67 13.12
C THR A 80 5.11 4.49 12.54
N THR A 81 5.36 4.13 11.27
CA THR A 81 4.64 3.03 10.62
C THR A 81 5.54 2.11 9.83
N TRP A 82 5.25 0.81 9.88
CA TRP A 82 5.74 -0.17 8.91
C TRP A 82 4.66 -0.47 7.88
N GLN A 83 5.04 -0.45 6.61
CA GLN A 83 4.13 -0.62 5.46
C GLN A 83 4.58 -1.85 4.67
N LEU A 84 4.05 -3.02 4.99
CA LEU A 84 4.53 -4.25 4.38
C LEU A 84 3.88 -4.45 3.01
N PRO A 85 4.60 -5.03 2.03
CA PRO A 85 4.02 -5.37 0.75
C PRO A 85 3.18 -6.64 0.85
N PRO A 86 2.23 -6.88 -0.08
CA PRO A 86 1.37 -8.06 -0.05
C PRO A 86 2.15 -9.39 -0.14
N ARG A 87 3.30 -9.38 -0.81
CA ARG A 87 4.22 -10.54 -0.88
C ARG A 87 4.67 -11.04 0.51
N PHE A 88 4.68 -10.19 1.53
CA PHE A 88 5.10 -10.58 2.89
C PHE A 88 4.20 -11.68 3.43
N ALA A 89 2.89 -11.51 3.31
CA ALA A 89 1.94 -12.52 3.78
C ALA A 89 2.14 -13.84 3.03
N VAL A 90 2.27 -13.79 1.70
CA VAL A 90 2.52 -14.97 0.86
C VAL A 90 3.78 -15.72 1.29
N ASP A 91 4.88 -15.00 1.53
CA ASP A 91 6.16 -15.58 1.91
C ASP A 91 6.13 -16.23 3.31
N VAL A 92 5.40 -15.63 4.26
CA VAL A 92 5.21 -16.22 5.60
C VAL A 92 4.55 -17.59 5.51
N PHE A 93 3.50 -17.73 4.69
CA PHE A 93 2.79 -19.02 4.55
C PHE A 93 3.53 -20.02 3.66
N ASN A 94 4.27 -19.55 2.66
CA ASN A 94 5.10 -20.41 1.82
C ASN A 94 6.31 -20.99 2.59
N LYS A 95 6.83 -20.27 3.60
CA LYS A 95 7.97 -20.63 4.47
C LYS A 95 9.32 -20.81 3.76
N LYS A 96 9.33 -20.95 2.44
CA LYS A 96 10.54 -21.12 1.63
C LYS A 96 11.42 -19.87 1.71
N ASP A 97 12.66 -20.09 2.16
CA ASP A 97 13.70 -19.05 2.31
C ASP A 97 13.28 -17.86 3.19
N LEU A 98 12.27 -18.04 4.06
CA LEU A 98 11.68 -16.95 4.85
C LEU A 98 12.73 -16.19 5.66
N LYS A 99 13.70 -16.89 6.26
CA LYS A 99 14.79 -16.26 7.02
C LYS A 99 15.63 -15.31 6.16
N LYS A 100 15.97 -15.72 4.94
CA LYS A 100 16.74 -14.90 3.98
C LYS A 100 15.92 -13.71 3.52
N LYS A 101 14.66 -13.94 3.14
CA LYS A 101 13.74 -12.88 2.71
C LYS A 101 13.41 -11.89 3.82
N MET A 102 13.44 -12.33 5.09
CA MET A 102 13.15 -11.47 6.23
C MET A 102 14.13 -10.33 6.35
N GLU A 103 15.41 -10.54 6.04
CA GLU A 103 16.41 -9.48 6.04
C GLU A 103 16.04 -8.39 5.02
N ASP A 104 15.64 -8.77 3.80
CA ASP A 104 15.18 -7.82 2.78
C ASP A 104 13.95 -7.01 3.26
N TYR A 105 13.00 -7.68 3.92
CA TYR A 105 11.85 -6.99 4.50
C TYR A 105 12.24 -6.03 5.64
N ILE A 106 13.20 -6.43 6.49
CA ILE A 106 13.68 -5.60 7.60
C ILE A 106 14.32 -4.32 7.05
N TYR A 107 15.25 -4.45 6.12
CA TYR A 107 15.96 -3.28 5.57
C TYR A 107 15.03 -2.33 4.82
N LYS A 108 14.04 -2.86 4.10
CA LYS A 108 13.18 -2.05 3.24
C LYS A 108 11.93 -1.53 3.94
N PHE A 109 11.20 -2.38 4.67
CA PHE A 109 9.82 -2.08 5.12
C PHE A 109 9.67 -2.04 6.65
N MET A 110 10.58 -2.63 7.40
CA MET A 110 10.54 -2.70 8.86
C MET A 110 11.76 -2.03 9.51
N GLN A 111 12.19 -0.89 8.99
CA GLN A 111 13.35 -0.21 9.58
C GLN A 111 13.14 0.09 11.07
N PRO A 112 14.19 0.01 11.90
CA PRO A 112 14.17 0.45 13.29
C PRO A 112 13.43 1.78 13.49
N THR A 113 12.38 1.74 14.30
CA THR A 113 11.43 2.84 14.50
C THR A 113 11.06 2.89 15.98
N ALA A 114 11.71 3.79 16.74
CA ALA A 114 11.51 3.87 18.20
C ALA A 114 10.05 4.14 18.59
N ASP A 115 9.34 4.96 17.81
CA ASP A 115 7.95 5.33 18.03
C ASP A 115 6.98 4.56 17.11
N LEU A 116 7.23 3.28 16.85
CA LEU A 116 6.37 2.47 15.98
C LEU A 116 4.94 2.40 16.55
N LYS A 117 3.99 3.02 15.84
CA LYS A 117 2.55 3.06 16.19
C LYS A 117 1.75 2.01 15.45
N TYR A 118 1.99 1.86 14.16
CA TYR A 118 1.16 1.03 13.28
C TYR A 118 1.98 0.13 12.36
N ILE A 119 1.56 -1.13 12.21
CA ILE A 119 2.10 -2.05 11.21
C ILE A 119 0.98 -2.45 10.26
N TYR A 120 1.14 -2.09 8.99
CA TYR A 120 0.19 -2.36 7.92
C TYR A 120 0.61 -3.60 7.14
N VAL A 121 -0.31 -4.55 6.99
CA VAL A 121 -0.08 -5.79 6.24
C VAL A 121 -1.27 -6.05 5.31
N PRO A 122 -1.17 -5.71 4.02
CA PRO A 122 -2.20 -6.05 3.03
C PRO A 122 -2.17 -7.56 2.79
N ILE A 123 -3.36 -8.17 2.73
CA ILE A 123 -3.51 -9.62 2.59
C ILE A 123 -4.50 -9.89 1.46
N GLN A 124 -4.13 -10.84 0.59
CA GLN A 124 -4.99 -11.36 -0.45
C GLN A 124 -5.50 -12.74 -0.05
N GLU A 125 -6.81 -12.95 -0.19
CA GLU A 125 -7.44 -14.27 -0.16
C GLU A 125 -8.23 -14.44 -1.46
N ASP A 126 -7.82 -15.39 -2.30
CA ASP A 126 -8.33 -15.56 -3.66
C ASP A 126 -8.20 -14.24 -4.47
N ASP A 127 -9.32 -13.64 -4.89
CA ASP A 127 -9.40 -12.36 -5.58
C ASP A 127 -9.73 -11.17 -4.65
N HIS A 128 -9.93 -11.44 -3.35
CA HIS A 128 -10.31 -10.45 -2.36
C HIS A 128 -9.11 -9.90 -1.58
N TRP A 129 -9.19 -8.62 -1.26
CA TRP A 129 -8.15 -7.92 -0.51
C TRP A 129 -8.70 -7.35 0.78
N TYR A 130 -7.95 -7.51 1.85
CA TYR A 130 -8.23 -6.91 3.14
C TYR A 130 -6.93 -6.46 3.79
N LEU A 131 -7.03 -5.64 4.83
CA LEU A 131 -5.86 -5.06 5.48
C LEU A 131 -5.87 -5.39 6.96
N MET A 132 -4.73 -5.91 7.42
CA MET A 132 -4.42 -6.01 8.84
C MET A 132 -3.64 -4.77 9.25
N VAL A 133 -4.08 -4.09 10.33
CA VAL A 133 -3.31 -3.02 10.97
C VAL A 133 -3.08 -3.35 12.43
N ILE A 134 -1.83 -3.57 12.83
CA ILE A 134 -1.46 -3.75 14.23
C ILE A 134 -1.24 -2.36 14.85
N SER A 135 -2.09 -1.98 15.80
CA SER A 135 -1.90 -0.80 16.65
C SER A 135 -1.07 -1.21 17.87
N VAL A 136 0.20 -0.79 17.87
CA VAL A 136 1.18 -1.18 18.89
C VAL A 136 0.78 -0.63 20.26
N CYS A 137 0.40 0.65 20.32
CA CYS A 137 0.02 1.32 21.55
C CYS A 137 -1.32 0.81 22.12
N GLU A 138 -2.33 0.60 21.27
CA GLU A 138 -3.68 0.19 21.71
C GLU A 138 -3.81 -1.33 21.89
N ARG A 139 -2.77 -2.09 21.58
CA ARG A 139 -2.75 -3.56 21.68
C ARG A 139 -3.90 -4.24 20.94
N THR A 140 -4.15 -3.76 19.73
CA THR A 140 -5.29 -4.16 18.90
C THR A 140 -4.83 -4.44 17.49
N ILE A 141 -5.38 -5.50 16.89
CA ILE A 141 -5.24 -5.78 15.47
C ILE A 141 -6.56 -5.39 14.80
N TYR A 142 -6.55 -4.38 13.95
CA TYR A 142 -7.72 -4.00 13.16
C TYR A 142 -7.80 -4.88 11.90
N HIS A 143 -8.94 -5.53 11.72
CA HIS A 143 -9.31 -6.27 10.51
C HIS A 143 -10.17 -5.36 9.64
N LEU A 144 -9.57 -4.76 8.61
CA LEU A 144 -10.24 -3.83 7.70
C LEU A 144 -10.62 -4.58 6.43
N ASP A 145 -11.92 -4.82 6.26
CA ASP A 145 -12.43 -5.74 5.26
C ASP A 145 -13.84 -5.32 4.82
N THR A 146 -14.02 -5.15 3.51
CA THR A 146 -15.30 -4.77 2.91
C THR A 146 -16.12 -5.96 2.42
N HIS A 147 -15.63 -7.19 2.51
CA HIS A 147 -16.37 -8.37 2.09
C HIS A 147 -16.38 -9.42 3.19
N PHE A 148 -17.29 -9.22 4.12
CA PHE A 148 -17.51 -10.05 5.28
C PHE A 148 -18.36 -11.29 4.95
N ASN A 149 -17.75 -12.47 4.97
CA ASN A 149 -18.47 -13.75 4.96
C ASN A 149 -18.12 -14.51 6.23
N ASP A 150 -19.13 -14.80 7.06
CA ASP A 150 -18.97 -15.41 8.40
C ASP A 150 -18.12 -16.69 8.37
N ASP A 151 -18.22 -17.47 7.30
CA ASP A 151 -17.49 -18.73 7.14
C ASP A 151 -15.98 -18.51 6.97
N ARG A 152 -15.56 -17.37 6.40
CA ARG A 152 -14.15 -17.05 6.09
C ARG A 152 -13.46 -16.24 7.16
N ILE A 153 -14.19 -15.54 8.03
CA ILE A 153 -13.59 -14.68 9.07
C ILE A 153 -12.65 -15.44 9.98
N ARG A 154 -13.09 -16.61 10.49
CA ARG A 154 -12.24 -17.41 11.39
C ARG A 154 -10.96 -17.87 10.71
N TYR A 155 -10.97 -18.03 9.39
CA TYR A 155 -9.76 -18.31 8.61
C TYR A 155 -8.87 -17.05 8.51
N ARG A 156 -9.43 -15.90 8.10
CA ARG A 156 -8.71 -14.63 8.03
C ARG A 156 -8.08 -14.22 9.37
N GLU A 157 -8.77 -14.41 10.49
CA GLU A 157 -8.25 -14.13 11.83
C GLU A 157 -7.08 -15.04 12.19
N ARG A 158 -7.13 -16.33 11.83
CA ARG A 158 -5.98 -17.24 12.01
C ARG A 158 -4.79 -16.81 11.17
N VAL A 159 -5.04 -16.35 9.94
CA VAL A 159 -4.01 -15.76 9.06
C VAL A 159 -3.37 -14.55 9.73
N MET A 160 -4.17 -13.60 10.21
CA MET A 160 -3.72 -12.39 10.90
C MET A 160 -2.91 -12.71 12.17
N LYS A 161 -3.38 -13.65 13.00
CA LYS A 161 -2.64 -14.09 14.20
C LYS A 161 -1.29 -14.71 13.86
N THR A 162 -1.21 -15.48 12.78
CA THR A 162 0.06 -16.07 12.31
C THR A 162 1.03 -14.98 11.87
N LEU A 163 0.55 -14.00 11.09
CA LEU A 163 1.37 -12.87 10.64
C LEU A 163 1.83 -12.01 11.83
N ALA A 164 0.94 -11.71 12.78
CA ALA A 164 1.26 -10.99 14.00
C ALA A 164 2.34 -11.72 14.82
N HIS A 165 2.26 -13.05 14.93
CA HIS A 165 3.28 -13.85 15.61
C HIS A 165 4.64 -13.78 14.90
N VAL A 166 4.69 -13.81 13.57
CA VAL A 166 5.95 -13.65 12.83
C VAL A 166 6.52 -12.25 13.02
N LEU A 167 5.69 -11.20 12.98
CA LEU A 167 6.13 -9.82 13.23
C LEU A 167 6.66 -9.64 14.65
N GLU A 168 6.05 -10.31 15.63
CA GLU A 168 6.57 -10.39 17.00
C GLU A 168 7.96 -11.03 17.06
N GLN A 169 8.17 -12.14 16.34
CA GLN A 169 9.51 -12.75 16.25
C GLN A 169 10.54 -11.80 15.64
N VAL A 170 10.13 -10.94 14.70
CA VAL A 170 11.00 -9.92 14.09
C VAL A 170 11.38 -8.86 15.12
N VAL A 171 10.41 -8.23 15.81
CA VAL A 171 10.69 -7.17 16.82
C VAL A 171 11.39 -7.70 18.07
N THR A 172 11.31 -9.00 18.35
CA THR A 172 12.04 -9.67 19.45
C THR A 172 13.43 -10.16 19.03
N SER A 173 13.76 -10.09 17.73
CA SER A 173 15.04 -10.58 17.22
C SER A 173 16.22 -9.68 17.61
N ASN A 174 17.43 -10.19 17.39
CA ASN A 174 18.66 -9.45 17.63
C ASN A 174 18.79 -8.17 16.80
N PHE A 175 18.08 -8.06 15.67
CA PHE A 175 18.13 -6.87 14.81
C PHE A 175 17.65 -5.61 15.52
N TYR A 176 16.72 -5.73 16.49
CA TYR A 176 16.12 -4.59 17.18
C TYR A 176 16.55 -4.51 18.65
N LYS A 177 17.76 -4.99 18.97
CA LYS A 177 18.26 -5.02 20.34
C LYS A 177 18.47 -3.64 20.93
N ASP A 178 18.95 -2.71 20.12
CA ASP A 178 19.40 -1.40 20.58
C ASP A 178 18.41 -0.27 20.22
N ASP A 179 17.29 -0.60 19.57
CA ASP A 179 16.39 0.39 18.92
C ASP A 179 15.27 0.91 19.81
N GLY A 180 15.24 0.56 21.10
CA GLY A 180 14.23 1.04 22.05
C GLY A 180 12.81 0.49 21.83
N ILE A 181 12.52 -0.17 20.69
CA ILE A 181 11.27 -0.93 20.45
C ILE A 181 11.01 -1.95 21.57
N GLN A 182 12.06 -2.32 22.31
CA GLN A 182 12.00 -3.34 23.34
C GLN A 182 11.05 -3.08 24.51
N GLU A 183 10.65 -1.83 24.75
CA GLU A 183 9.78 -1.48 25.89
C GLU A 183 8.28 -1.70 25.61
N TYR A 184 7.87 -1.83 24.35
CA TYR A 184 6.48 -2.08 23.99
C TYR A 184 6.16 -3.58 24.00
N ASN A 185 5.06 -3.93 24.66
CA ASN A 185 4.65 -5.31 24.92
C ASN A 185 4.57 -6.15 23.64
N LYS A 186 5.52 -7.07 23.47
CA LYS A 186 5.85 -7.70 22.18
C LYS A 186 4.89 -8.80 21.73
N GLN A 187 3.81 -9.05 22.48
CA GLN A 187 2.88 -10.17 22.26
C GLN A 187 1.81 -9.82 21.22
N PHE A 188 2.22 -9.47 20.00
CA PHE A 188 1.27 -9.07 18.94
C PHE A 188 0.25 -10.16 18.65
N HIS A 189 0.64 -11.43 18.76
CA HIS A 189 -0.28 -12.54 18.57
C HIS A 189 -1.39 -12.64 19.64
N ASP A 190 -1.26 -11.99 20.80
CA ASP A 190 -2.28 -11.97 21.85
C ASP A 190 -3.24 -10.77 21.74
N TYR A 191 -2.94 -9.79 20.89
CA TYR A 191 -3.76 -8.59 20.73
C TYR A 191 -5.16 -8.96 20.24
N LYS A 192 -6.19 -8.32 20.80
CA LYS A 192 -7.57 -8.53 20.34
C LYS A 192 -7.69 -8.14 18.87
N ILE A 193 -8.46 -8.91 18.11
CA ILE A 193 -8.82 -8.52 16.74
C ILE A 193 -10.10 -7.71 16.84
N GLU A 194 -10.04 -6.46 16.40
CA GLU A 194 -11.20 -5.58 16.28
C GLU A 194 -11.59 -5.38 14.83
N ARG A 195 -12.89 -5.23 14.62
CA ARG A 195 -13.50 -5.00 13.32
C ARG A 195 -14.30 -3.71 13.43
N PRO A 196 -13.88 -2.63 12.76
CA PRO A 196 -14.63 -1.39 12.83
C PRO A 196 -16.03 -1.58 12.22
N GLU A 197 -17.07 -1.26 13.00
CA GLU A 197 -18.47 -1.52 12.64
C GLU A 197 -18.97 -0.66 11.47
N ASP A 198 -18.27 0.44 11.18
CA ASP A 198 -18.65 1.39 10.14
C ASP A 198 -18.09 1.05 8.76
N ILE A 199 -17.23 0.02 8.63
CA ILE A 199 -16.72 -0.40 7.32
C ILE A 199 -17.88 -0.92 6.45
N PRO A 200 -18.04 -0.42 5.22
CA PRO A 200 -19.14 -0.84 4.38
C PRO A 200 -18.99 -2.29 3.95
N GLN A 201 -20.11 -2.99 3.94
CA GLN A 201 -20.19 -4.35 3.45
C GLN A 201 -20.54 -4.35 1.95
N CYS A 202 -19.51 -4.55 1.12
CA CYS A 202 -19.60 -4.61 -0.32
C CYS A 202 -19.93 -6.04 -0.79
N SER A 203 -20.85 -6.15 -1.76
CA SER A 203 -21.20 -7.42 -2.40
C SER A 203 -20.16 -7.92 -3.41
N SER A 204 -19.12 -7.13 -3.67
CA SER A 204 -18.09 -7.40 -4.67
C SER A 204 -16.70 -7.05 -4.14
N SER A 205 -15.72 -7.90 -4.47
CA SER A 205 -14.30 -7.70 -4.16
C SER A 205 -13.59 -6.76 -5.16
N LEU A 206 -14.27 -6.28 -6.21
CA LEU A 206 -13.63 -5.54 -7.31
C LEU A 206 -12.82 -4.32 -6.84
N ASN A 207 -13.32 -3.61 -5.82
CA ASN A 207 -12.68 -2.41 -5.26
C ASN A 207 -12.04 -2.67 -3.89
N SER A 208 -11.92 -3.92 -3.44
CA SER A 208 -11.35 -4.27 -2.14
C SER A 208 -9.90 -3.80 -2.02
N ALA A 209 -9.13 -3.90 -3.11
CA ALA A 209 -7.76 -3.38 -3.17
C ALA A 209 -7.70 -1.84 -3.10
N THR A 210 -8.68 -1.11 -3.67
CA THR A 210 -8.74 0.35 -3.51
C THR A 210 -9.03 0.74 -2.06
N TRP A 211 -9.88 -0.02 -1.37
CA TRP A 211 -10.07 0.13 0.09
C TRP A 211 -8.76 -0.07 0.85
N VAL A 212 -8.01 -1.13 0.54
CA VAL A 212 -6.69 -1.37 1.12
C VAL A 212 -5.74 -0.18 0.87
N MET A 213 -5.66 0.34 -0.35
CA MET A 213 -4.85 1.53 -0.65
C MET A 213 -5.29 2.76 0.16
N LYS A 214 -6.61 3.01 0.27
CA LYS A 214 -7.16 4.11 1.09
C LYS A 214 -6.69 4.03 2.53
N TRP A 215 -6.75 2.85 3.14
CA TRP A 215 -6.34 2.67 4.53
C TRP A 215 -4.82 2.75 4.71
N MET A 216 -4.03 2.20 3.77
CA MET A 216 -2.57 2.35 3.80
C MET A 216 -2.14 3.82 3.75
N HIS A 217 -2.83 4.64 2.94
CA HIS A 217 -2.57 6.08 2.83
C HIS A 217 -2.82 6.86 4.12
N MET A 218 -3.54 6.32 5.11
CA MET A 218 -3.70 6.99 6.41
C MET A 218 -2.38 7.03 7.19
N THR A 219 -1.47 6.08 6.97
CA THR A 219 -0.14 6.02 7.60
C THR A 219 -0.17 6.29 9.11
N TYR A 220 0.42 7.39 9.59
CA TYR A 220 0.47 7.76 11.00
C TYR A 220 -0.82 8.41 11.52
N GLU A 221 -1.72 8.81 10.62
CA GLU A 221 -3.04 9.39 10.90
C GLU A 221 -4.15 8.33 10.93
N PHE A 222 -3.78 7.07 11.15
CA PHE A 222 -4.70 5.94 11.17
C PHE A 222 -5.92 6.22 12.05
N LYS A 223 -7.11 6.10 11.45
CA LYS A 223 -8.40 6.23 12.13
C LYS A 223 -9.25 5.03 11.76
N PRO A 224 -9.39 4.04 12.67
CA PRO A 224 -10.14 2.82 12.37
C PRO A 224 -11.63 3.08 12.12
N TYR A 225 -12.17 4.19 12.66
CA TYR A 225 -13.57 4.58 12.56
C TYR A 225 -13.74 5.91 11.79
N GLY A 226 -14.93 6.11 11.22
CA GLY A 226 -15.35 7.33 10.52
C GLY A 226 -14.91 7.42 9.05
N ASN A 227 -14.31 6.36 8.49
CA ASN A 227 -13.69 6.36 7.15
C ASN A 227 -14.41 5.43 6.17
N ASN A 228 -15.73 5.38 6.25
CA ASN A 228 -16.59 4.41 5.57
C ASN A 228 -17.03 4.78 4.15
N LYS A 229 -16.41 5.78 3.53
CA LYS A 229 -16.65 6.17 2.13
C LYS A 229 -15.40 5.96 1.30
N LEU A 230 -15.56 5.39 0.11
CA LEU A 230 -14.48 5.23 -0.85
C LEU A 230 -14.64 6.23 -1.99
N ASP A 231 -13.70 7.16 -2.06
CA ASP A 231 -13.52 8.03 -3.24
C ASP A 231 -12.62 7.28 -4.24
N ASP A 232 -13.18 6.23 -4.86
CA ASP A 232 -12.40 5.24 -5.64
C ASP A 232 -11.54 5.89 -6.75
N HIS A 233 -12.11 6.85 -7.46
CA HIS A 233 -11.39 7.60 -8.49
C HIS A 233 -10.21 8.38 -7.90
N ASP A 234 -10.44 9.12 -6.81
CA ASP A 234 -9.42 9.96 -6.19
C ASP A 234 -8.27 9.11 -5.64
N ILE A 235 -8.57 8.01 -4.95
CA ILE A 235 -7.55 7.09 -4.44
C ILE A 235 -6.73 6.49 -5.58
N ARG A 236 -7.36 6.02 -6.66
CA ARG A 236 -6.65 5.43 -7.79
C ARG A 236 -5.74 6.46 -8.49
N MET A 237 -6.26 7.65 -8.79
CA MET A 237 -5.50 8.70 -9.49
C MET A 237 -4.33 9.20 -8.65
N ILE A 238 -4.59 9.54 -7.38
CA ILE A 238 -3.56 10.08 -6.48
C ILE A 238 -2.46 9.05 -6.26
N THR A 239 -2.82 7.78 -6.06
CA THR A 239 -1.82 6.69 -5.92
C THR A 239 -0.95 6.58 -7.17
N ALA A 240 -1.55 6.57 -8.37
CA ALA A 240 -0.81 6.46 -9.62
C ALA A 240 0.23 7.60 -9.77
N VAL A 241 -0.19 8.85 -9.54
CA VAL A 241 0.68 10.02 -9.64
C VAL A 241 1.79 9.98 -8.59
N HIS A 242 1.46 9.63 -7.34
CA HIS A 242 2.45 9.54 -6.27
C HIS A 242 3.50 8.48 -6.58
N ILE A 243 3.10 7.29 -7.02
CA ILE A 243 4.05 6.23 -7.40
C ILE A 243 4.94 6.67 -8.55
N LEU A 244 4.38 7.28 -9.62
CA LEU A 244 5.16 7.74 -10.77
C LEU A 244 6.26 8.72 -10.36
N ARG A 245 5.94 9.63 -9.43
CA ARG A 245 6.80 10.74 -8.99
C ARG A 245 7.61 10.45 -7.73
N SER A 246 7.45 9.25 -7.15
CA SER A 246 8.12 8.81 -5.93
C SER A 246 9.64 8.68 -6.11
N ARG A 247 10.40 8.67 -5.01
CA ARG A 247 11.87 8.46 -5.09
C ARG A 247 12.23 7.01 -5.38
N ILE A 248 11.33 6.08 -5.10
CA ILE A 248 11.51 4.67 -5.45
C ILE A 248 11.56 4.45 -6.97
N ASN A 249 11.05 5.39 -7.78
CA ASN A 249 11.13 5.31 -9.23
C ASN A 249 12.49 5.80 -9.75
N HIS A 250 13.36 4.87 -10.12
CA HIS A 250 14.68 5.14 -10.71
C HIS A 250 14.59 5.87 -12.07
N LYS A 251 13.44 5.84 -12.75
CA LYS A 251 13.18 6.59 -13.99
C LYS A 251 12.51 7.95 -13.75
N LYS A 252 12.29 8.37 -12.50
CA LYS A 252 11.57 9.61 -12.17
C LYS A 252 11.99 10.81 -13.02
N SER A 253 13.28 11.10 -13.11
CA SER A 253 13.77 12.28 -13.87
C SER A 253 13.50 12.17 -15.38
N GLN A 254 13.64 10.97 -15.96
CA GLN A 254 13.34 10.74 -17.37
C GLN A 254 11.84 10.89 -17.64
N ILE A 255 11.01 10.31 -16.78
CA ILE A 255 9.56 10.39 -16.89
C ILE A 255 9.06 11.82 -16.72
N ILE A 256 9.59 12.59 -15.78
CA ILE A 256 9.23 14.01 -15.63
C ILE A 256 9.54 14.79 -16.92
N ALA A 257 10.68 14.53 -17.56
CA ALA A 257 10.99 15.17 -18.84
C ALA A 257 10.00 14.75 -19.95
N SER A 258 9.67 13.47 -20.05
CA SER A 258 8.70 12.96 -21.02
C SER A 258 7.28 13.49 -20.79
N VAL A 259 6.88 13.68 -19.52
CA VAL A 259 5.60 14.30 -19.15
C VAL A 259 5.53 15.73 -19.66
N GLU A 260 6.58 16.54 -19.46
CA GLU A 260 6.63 17.93 -19.92
C GLU A 260 6.65 18.02 -21.46
N GLU A 261 7.45 17.17 -22.12
CA GLU A 261 7.50 17.10 -23.59
C GLU A 261 6.13 16.75 -24.17
N PHE A 262 5.49 15.70 -23.64
CA PHE A 262 4.16 15.28 -24.04
C PHE A 262 3.13 16.39 -23.84
N TRP A 263 3.15 17.08 -22.69
CA TRP A 263 2.22 18.17 -22.41
C TRP A 263 2.38 19.33 -23.40
N ASN A 264 3.61 19.75 -23.67
CA ASN A 264 3.89 20.86 -24.59
C ASN A 264 3.42 20.59 -26.02
N MET A 265 3.51 19.33 -26.49
CA MET A 265 3.03 18.91 -27.81
C MET A 265 1.49 18.91 -27.95
N HIS A 266 0.75 18.86 -26.83
CA HIS A 266 -0.71 18.69 -26.83
C HIS A 266 -1.48 19.86 -26.22
N SER A 267 -0.77 20.86 -25.68
CA SER A 267 -1.33 22.10 -25.13
C SER A 267 -1.14 23.31 -26.05
N SER A 268 -0.52 23.12 -27.22
CA SER A 268 -0.37 24.12 -28.28
C SER A 268 -1.53 24.13 -29.28
#